data_AF-A0A7W0GFI9-F1
#
_entry.id   AF-A0A7W0GFI9-F1
#
_cell.length_a   1.000
_cell.length_b   1.000
_cell.length_c   1.000
_cell.angle_alpha   90.00
_cell.angle_beta   90.00
_cell.angle_gamma   90.00
#
_symmetry.space_group_name_H-M   'P 1'
#
loop_
_entity.id
_entity.type
_entity.pdbx_description
1 polymer ?
#
loop_
_entity_poly.entity_id
_entity_poly.type
_entity_poly.pdbx_seq_one_letter_code
_entity_poly.pdbx_strand_id
1 'polypeptide(L)'
;LPAVALATRLAAVPESDWPPPAAHRPVGDDTTQVDPLPRTTLGAPRPGVPAARRRWRSPAQLALLAIVAAIVAVVVAVVLVVRAGPDRLQVEGMALEVTPSVGQCPRTDFEFVAVVRTNGASGQLRLQWTRPDGRRTDVLSVAVADGQRRAQARLEFTVTGGGPLTGTATLAVLGPDRLTSAPAPISYRCP
;
A
#
# COMPACT_ATOMS: atom_id res chain seq x y z
N LEU A 1 11.34 36.72 5.75
CA LEU A 1 10.62 36.99 4.48
C LEU A 1 9.36 36.12 4.49
N PRO A 2 8.14 36.69 4.42
CA PRO A 2 6.88 36.00 4.71
C PRO A 2 6.17 35.43 3.47
N ALA A 3 5.28 34.45 3.72
CA ALA A 3 4.08 34.01 2.96
C ALA A 3 4.27 33.61 1.47
N VAL A 4 3.63 32.58 0.92
CA VAL A 4 2.19 32.52 0.61
C VAL A 4 1.76 31.05 0.46
N ALA A 5 0.65 30.70 1.12
CA ALA A 5 -0.09 29.46 0.93
C ALA A 5 -0.99 29.57 -0.31
N LEU A 6 -0.97 28.57 -1.18
CA LEU A 6 -1.93 28.42 -2.27
C LEU A 6 -3.00 27.40 -1.87
N ALA A 7 -4.13 27.92 -1.39
CA ALA A 7 -5.38 27.20 -1.23
C ALA A 7 -6.26 27.51 -2.44
N THR A 8 -6.42 26.56 -3.37
CA THR A 8 -7.33 26.72 -4.49
C THR A 8 -8.70 26.19 -4.11
N ARG A 9 -9.64 27.12 -3.94
CA ARG A 9 -11.04 26.91 -3.62
C ARG A 9 -11.74 26.10 -4.72
N LEU A 10 -12.50 25.08 -4.32
CA LEU A 10 -13.60 24.55 -5.14
C LEU A 10 -14.67 25.65 -5.24
N ALA A 11 -14.93 26.11 -6.45
CA ALA A 11 -16.12 26.90 -6.73
C ALA A 11 -17.34 25.97 -6.68
N ALA A 12 -18.22 26.22 -5.72
CA ALA A 12 -19.57 25.67 -5.70
C ALA A 12 -20.32 26.15 -6.95
N VAL A 13 -20.95 25.23 -7.67
CA VAL A 13 -21.82 25.52 -8.82
C VAL A 13 -23.06 26.26 -8.30
N PRO A 14 -23.41 27.44 -8.83
CA PRO A 14 -24.58 28.19 -8.40
C PRO A 14 -25.87 27.46 -8.77
N GLU A 15 -26.84 27.51 -7.86
CA GLU A 15 -28.15 26.83 -7.87
C GLU A 15 -29.09 27.28 -9.00
N SER A 16 -28.65 28.19 -9.87
CA SER A 16 -29.40 28.76 -10.98
C SER A 16 -29.53 27.86 -12.21
N ASP A 17 -28.81 26.73 -12.26
CA ASP A 17 -28.83 25.79 -13.40
C ASP A 17 -29.76 24.58 -13.20
N TRP A 18 -30.60 24.57 -12.15
CA TRP A 18 -31.54 23.47 -11.94
C TRP A 18 -32.81 23.61 -12.80
N PRO A 19 -33.21 22.56 -13.55
CA PRO A 19 -34.49 22.58 -14.24
C PRO A 19 -35.66 22.57 -13.23
N PRO A 20 -36.75 23.32 -13.48
CA PRO A 20 -37.87 23.41 -12.55
C PRO A 20 -38.63 22.07 -12.47
N PRO A 21 -39.19 21.74 -11.29
CA PRO A 21 -40.03 20.57 -11.13
C PRO A 21 -41.34 20.72 -11.93
N ALA A 22 -41.66 19.71 -12.74
CA ALA A 22 -42.91 19.68 -13.50
C ALA A 22 -44.11 19.55 -12.54
N ALA A 23 -44.99 20.55 -12.58
CA ALA A 23 -46.24 20.56 -11.82
C ALA A 23 -47.23 19.52 -12.35
N HIS A 24 -47.82 18.75 -11.43
CA HIS A 24 -48.93 17.83 -11.70
C HIS A 24 -50.20 18.60 -12.09
N ARG A 25 -50.89 18.14 -13.13
CA ARG A 25 -52.22 18.64 -13.53
C ARG A 25 -53.32 17.76 -12.93
N PRO A 26 -54.39 18.34 -12.35
CA PRO A 26 -55.48 17.59 -11.78
C PRO A 26 -56.46 17.08 -12.85
N VAL A 27 -57.13 16.00 -12.45
CA VAL A 27 -58.23 15.29 -13.09
C VAL A 27 -59.42 16.22 -13.32
N GLY A 28 -60.02 16.13 -14.52
CA GLY A 28 -61.34 16.66 -14.83
C GLY A 28 -62.17 15.58 -15.52
N ASP A 29 -63.17 15.07 -14.81
CA ASP A 29 -64.29 14.31 -15.37
C ASP A 29 -65.22 15.27 -16.12
N ASP A 30 -65.64 14.90 -17.34
CA ASP A 30 -67.02 15.13 -17.75
C ASP A 30 -67.45 14.11 -18.81
N THR A 31 -68.75 13.90 -18.80
CA THR A 31 -69.56 12.74 -19.08
C THR A 31 -70.07 12.70 -20.53
N THR A 32 -70.45 11.49 -20.98
CA THR A 32 -71.57 11.20 -21.92
C THR A 32 -71.41 11.71 -23.37
N GLN A 33 -71.82 11.05 -24.47
CA GLN A 33 -72.71 9.92 -24.71
C GLN A 33 -72.89 9.75 -26.25
N VAL A 34 -73.42 8.58 -26.63
CA VAL A 34 -73.99 8.14 -27.92
C VAL A 34 -73.05 7.67 -29.02
N ASP A 35 -73.01 6.35 -29.13
CA ASP A 35 -72.77 5.57 -30.36
C ASP A 35 -74.09 5.48 -31.15
N PRO A 36 -74.06 5.48 -32.50
CA PRO A 36 -74.74 4.36 -33.16
C PRO A 36 -74.05 3.85 -34.45
N LEU A 37 -73.49 2.62 -34.36
CA LEU A 37 -73.59 1.44 -35.26
C LEU A 37 -73.39 1.60 -36.81
N PRO A 38 -73.28 0.51 -37.59
CA PRO A 38 -72.04 -0.17 -37.93
C PRO A 38 -71.73 -0.06 -39.43
N ARG A 39 -70.54 0.42 -39.82
CA ARG A 39 -70.08 0.22 -41.21
C ARG A 39 -69.38 -1.11 -41.33
N THR A 40 -70.08 -2.07 -41.91
CA THR A 40 -69.54 -3.30 -42.48
C THR A 40 -68.49 -2.94 -43.53
N THR A 41 -67.22 -2.89 -43.15
CA THR A 41 -66.11 -2.93 -44.09
C THR A 41 -65.61 -4.36 -44.17
N LEU A 42 -66.03 -5.06 -45.23
CA LEU A 42 -65.38 -6.28 -45.70
C LEU A 42 -63.97 -5.89 -46.17
N GLY A 43 -62.98 -5.94 -45.29
CA GLY A 43 -61.62 -5.48 -45.54
C GLY A 43 -60.62 -6.51 -45.04
N ALA A 44 -60.07 -7.26 -45.99
CA ALA A 44 -58.84 -8.06 -46.03
C ALA A 44 -58.13 -8.42 -44.69
N PRO A 45 -57.64 -9.66 -44.53
CA PRO A 45 -56.78 -10.01 -43.40
C PRO A 45 -55.58 -9.06 -43.36
N ARG A 46 -55.52 -8.23 -42.30
CA ARG A 46 -54.35 -7.39 -42.04
C ARG A 46 -53.16 -8.33 -41.78
N PRO A 47 -52.01 -8.15 -42.45
CA PRO A 47 -50.79 -8.85 -42.07
C PRO A 47 -50.52 -8.55 -40.60
N GLY A 48 -50.36 -9.61 -39.80
CA GLY A 48 -50.09 -9.48 -38.38
C GLY A 48 -48.94 -8.51 -38.15
N VAL A 49 -49.17 -7.48 -37.35
CA VAL A 49 -48.11 -6.64 -36.81
C VAL A 49 -47.14 -7.59 -36.11
N PRO A 50 -45.85 -7.64 -36.47
CA PRO A 50 -44.93 -8.52 -35.79
C PRO A 50 -44.93 -8.11 -34.31
N ALA A 51 -45.38 -9.02 -33.46
CA ALA A 51 -45.30 -8.89 -32.02
C ALA A 51 -43.90 -8.36 -31.71
N ALA A 52 -43.83 -7.21 -31.03
CA ALA A 52 -42.57 -6.62 -30.59
C ALA A 52 -41.79 -7.74 -29.93
N ARG A 53 -40.76 -8.26 -30.62
CA ARG A 53 -39.95 -9.34 -30.11
C ARG A 53 -39.38 -8.78 -28.84
N ARG A 54 -39.96 -9.22 -27.71
CA ARG A 54 -39.49 -8.97 -26.37
C ARG A 54 -38.02 -9.28 -26.48
N ARG A 55 -37.18 -8.24 -26.50
CA ARG A 55 -35.75 -8.34 -26.78
C ARG A 55 -35.19 -9.14 -25.61
N TRP A 56 -35.35 -10.45 -25.69
CA TRP A 56 -34.60 -11.43 -24.94
C TRP A 56 -33.19 -11.01 -25.21
N ARG A 57 -32.58 -10.41 -24.18
CA ARG A 57 -31.21 -9.91 -24.22
C ARG A 57 -30.43 -10.98 -24.94
N SER A 58 -29.96 -10.64 -26.15
CA SER A 58 -29.39 -11.65 -27.02
C SER A 58 -28.30 -12.36 -26.22
N PRO A 59 -28.09 -13.67 -26.39
CA PRO A 59 -27.03 -14.38 -25.67
C PRO A 59 -25.68 -13.65 -25.79
N ALA A 60 -25.47 -12.92 -26.90
CA ALA A 60 -24.38 -11.98 -27.10
C ALA A 60 -24.32 -10.80 -26.10
N GLN A 61 -25.45 -10.16 -25.76
CA GLN A 61 -25.50 -9.11 -24.73
C GLN A 61 -25.19 -9.65 -23.34
N LEU A 62 -25.66 -10.86 -23.02
CA LEU A 62 -25.35 -11.53 -21.76
C LEU A 62 -23.86 -11.92 -21.69
N ALA A 63 -23.30 -12.42 -22.78
CA ALA A 63 -21.87 -12.74 -22.87
C ALA A 63 -20.99 -11.49 -22.71
N LEU A 64 -21.35 -10.38 -23.37
CA LEU A 64 -20.64 -9.11 -23.22
C LEU A 64 -20.67 -8.60 -21.77
N LEU A 65 -21.84 -8.63 -21.13
CA LEU A 65 -21.99 -8.25 -19.73
C LEU A 65 -21.14 -9.13 -18.80
N ALA A 66 -21.08 -10.44 -19.06
CA ALA A 66 -20.26 -11.36 -18.27
C ALA A 66 -18.76 -11.06 -18.41
N ILE A 67 -18.28 -10.76 -19.62
CA ILE A 67 -16.89 -10.35 -19.87
C ILE A 67 -16.57 -9.04 -19.14
N VAL A 68 -17.44 -8.03 -19.26
CA VAL A 68 -17.25 -6.75 -18.58
C VAL A 68 -17.22 -6.94 -17.06
N ALA A 69 -18.14 -7.74 -16.51
CA ALA A 69 -18.16 -8.05 -15.08
C ALA A 69 -16.89 -8.77 -14.63
N ALA A 70 -16.38 -9.71 -15.42
CA ALA A 70 -15.12 -10.40 -15.14
C ALA A 70 -13.92 -9.44 -15.13
N ILE A 71 -13.84 -8.54 -16.11
CA ILE A 71 -12.78 -7.51 -16.16
C ILE A 71 -12.87 -6.60 -14.93
N VAL A 72 -14.06 -6.13 -14.59
CA VAL A 72 -14.28 -5.30 -13.39
C VAL A 72 -13.86 -6.05 -12.13
N ALA A 73 -14.21 -7.33 -12.00
CA ALA A 73 -13.82 -8.15 -10.85
C ALA A 73 -12.29 -8.30 -10.75
N VAL A 74 -11.59 -8.53 -11.86
CA VAL A 74 -10.12 -8.58 -11.89
C VAL A 74 -9.52 -7.24 -11.49
N VAL A 75 -10.01 -6.13 -12.04
CA VAL A 75 -9.54 -4.79 -11.68
C VAL A 75 -9.78 -4.51 -10.19
N VAL A 76 -10.96 -4.83 -9.67
CA VAL A 76 -11.26 -4.69 -8.24
C VAL A 76 -10.34 -5.55 -7.40
N ALA A 77 -10.10 -6.80 -7.77
CA ALA A 77 -9.17 -7.68 -7.06
C ALA A 77 -7.74 -7.12 -7.05
N VAL A 78 -7.23 -6.65 -8.20
CA VAL A 78 -5.91 -6.01 -8.30
C VAL A 78 -5.87 -4.74 -7.45
N VAL A 79 -6.91 -3.90 -7.52
CA VAL A 79 -7.00 -2.67 -6.70
C VAL A 79 -7.04 -3.02 -5.22
N LEU A 80 -7.78 -4.04 -4.79
CA LEU A 80 -7.82 -4.48 -3.39
C LEU A 80 -6.46 -4.98 -2.92
N VAL A 81 -5.75 -5.76 -3.74
CA VAL A 81 -4.38 -6.22 -3.43
C VAL A 81 -3.41 -5.04 -3.32
N VAL A 82 -3.48 -4.08 -4.23
CA VAL A 82 -2.61 -2.88 -4.20
C VAL A 82 -2.97 -1.95 -3.03
N ARG A 83 -4.27 -1.82 -2.70
CA ARG A 83 -4.77 -0.96 -1.61
C ARG A 83 -4.57 -1.55 -0.23
N ALA A 84 -4.51 -2.87 -0.09
CA ALA A 84 -4.20 -3.54 1.17
C ALA A 84 -2.84 -3.08 1.74
N GLY A 85 -1.95 -2.58 0.87
CA GLY A 85 -0.66 -2.04 1.25
C GLY A 85 0.30 -3.11 1.75
N PRO A 86 1.62 -2.88 1.67
CA PRO A 86 2.55 -3.73 2.38
C PRO A 86 2.25 -3.59 3.88
N ASP A 87 2.28 -4.71 4.61
CA ASP A 87 2.23 -4.69 6.07
C ASP A 87 3.23 -3.66 6.62
N ARG A 88 3.01 -3.13 7.82
CA ARG A 88 4.02 -2.25 8.41
C ARG A 88 5.32 -3.03 8.59
N LEU A 89 6.46 -2.46 8.18
CA LEU A 89 7.77 -3.04 8.47
C LEU A 89 7.91 -3.27 9.98
N GLN A 90 8.18 -4.53 10.34
CA GLN A 90 8.41 -4.98 11.70
C GLN A 90 9.72 -5.73 11.78
N VAL A 91 10.40 -5.60 12.93
CA VAL A 91 11.63 -6.32 13.25
C VAL A 91 11.27 -7.53 14.11
N GLU A 92 11.50 -8.72 13.57
CA GLU A 92 11.23 -10.00 14.24
C GLU A 92 12.37 -10.44 15.16
N GLY A 93 13.60 -9.99 14.86
CA GLY A 93 14.76 -10.35 15.65
C GLY A 93 16.06 -9.81 15.10
N MET A 94 17.13 -10.01 15.87
CA MET A 94 18.46 -9.57 15.50
C MET A 94 19.51 -10.56 15.98
N ALA A 95 20.48 -10.86 15.12
CA ALA A 95 21.70 -11.55 15.48
C ALA A 95 22.89 -10.61 15.25
N LEU A 96 23.89 -10.69 16.12
CA LEU A 96 25.14 -9.94 16.00
C LEU A 96 26.30 -10.90 16.17
N GLU A 97 27.18 -10.94 15.18
CA GLU A 97 28.38 -11.78 15.16
C GLU A 97 29.62 -10.90 15.00
N VAL A 98 30.75 -11.40 15.51
CA VAL A 98 32.04 -10.71 15.44
C VAL A 98 33.14 -11.66 15.00
N THR A 99 33.99 -11.19 14.08
CA THR A 99 35.12 -11.95 13.55
C THR A 99 36.35 -11.04 13.39
N PRO A 100 37.50 -11.40 13.99
CA PRO A 100 37.67 -12.33 15.10
C PRO A 100 37.09 -11.76 16.41
N SER A 101 36.88 -12.57 17.45
CA SER A 101 36.50 -12.06 18.80
C SER A 101 37.70 -11.75 19.70
N VAL A 102 38.91 -12.17 19.28
CA VAL A 102 40.16 -11.96 20.01
C VAL A 102 41.21 -11.42 19.03
N GLY A 103 41.91 -10.36 19.45
CA GLY A 103 42.99 -9.71 18.70
C GLY A 103 44.26 -9.56 19.53
N GLN A 104 45.35 -9.25 18.85
CA GLN A 104 46.68 -9.08 19.45
C GLN A 104 47.39 -7.82 18.94
N CYS A 105 48.27 -7.30 19.79
CA CYS A 105 49.24 -6.28 19.43
C CYS A 105 50.03 -6.60 18.12
N PRO A 106 50.41 -5.59 17.31
CA PRO A 106 50.22 -4.14 17.48
C PRO A 106 48.94 -3.59 16.80
N ARG A 107 48.21 -4.44 16.08
CA ARG A 107 46.99 -4.08 15.36
C ARG A 107 46.09 -5.31 15.19
N THR A 108 44.79 -5.13 15.38
CA THR A 108 43.78 -6.11 14.92
C THR A 108 42.55 -5.39 14.40
N ASP A 109 42.04 -5.87 13.27
CA ASP A 109 40.79 -5.41 12.69
C ASP A 109 39.67 -6.39 13.11
N PHE A 110 38.59 -5.84 13.68
CA PHE A 110 37.41 -6.56 14.12
C PHE A 110 36.24 -6.22 13.19
N GLU A 111 35.59 -7.24 12.63
CA GLU A 111 34.40 -7.09 11.82
C GLU A 111 33.17 -7.53 12.62
N PHE A 112 32.20 -6.63 12.76
CA PHE A 112 30.90 -6.92 13.35
C PHE A 112 29.85 -6.97 12.25
N VAL A 113 29.10 -8.07 12.19
CA VAL A 113 28.02 -8.29 11.24
C VAL A 113 26.72 -8.50 12.00
N ALA A 114 25.78 -7.57 11.83
CA ALA A 114 24.44 -7.71 12.35
C ALA A 114 23.48 -8.17 11.24
N VAL A 115 22.63 -9.13 11.58
CA VAL A 115 21.53 -9.59 10.73
C VAL A 115 20.22 -9.23 11.42
N VAL A 116 19.48 -8.28 10.85
CA VAL A 116 18.15 -7.88 11.29
C VAL A 116 17.12 -8.68 10.49
N ARG A 117 16.25 -9.42 11.19
CA ARG A 117 15.15 -10.19 10.59
C ARG A 117 13.88 -9.34 10.60
N THR A 118 13.20 -9.28 9.47
CA THR A 118 12.00 -8.47 9.25
C THR A 118 10.86 -9.31 8.70
N ASN A 119 9.62 -8.84 8.87
CA ASN A 119 8.42 -9.49 8.35
C ASN A 119 8.30 -9.50 6.81
N GLY A 120 9.27 -8.91 6.09
CA GLY A 120 9.30 -8.85 4.63
C GLY A 120 8.54 -7.68 4.03
N ALA A 121 7.95 -6.80 4.85
CA ALA A 121 7.38 -5.55 4.36
C ALA A 121 8.48 -4.57 3.93
N SER A 122 8.17 -3.71 2.95
CA SER A 122 9.04 -2.60 2.58
C SER A 122 9.05 -1.48 3.63
N GLY A 123 10.18 -0.79 3.76
CA GLY A 123 10.29 0.36 4.66
C GLY A 123 11.72 0.81 4.93
N GLN A 124 11.91 1.60 5.98
CA GLN A 124 13.23 2.08 6.41
C GLN A 124 13.54 1.65 7.84
N LEU A 125 14.72 1.06 8.02
CA LEU A 125 15.32 0.78 9.32
C LEU A 125 16.26 1.92 9.68
N ARG A 126 16.14 2.45 10.90
CA ARG A 126 17.12 3.39 11.47
C ARG A 126 17.95 2.63 12.48
N LEU A 127 19.25 2.54 12.24
CA LEU A 127 20.18 1.74 13.00
C LEU A 127 21.26 2.63 13.61
N GLN A 128 21.74 2.29 14.81
CA GLN A 128 22.87 2.96 15.43
C GLN A 128 23.75 1.94 16.12
N TRP A 129 25.05 1.99 15.83
CA TRP A 129 26.03 1.14 16.50
C TRP A 129 26.56 1.80 17.75
N THR A 130 26.81 1.01 18.79
CA THR A 130 27.74 1.35 19.85
C THR A 130 28.99 0.52 19.64
N ARG A 131 30.13 1.19 19.48
CA ARG A 131 31.43 0.55 19.27
C ARG A 131 31.99 -0.04 20.57
N PRO A 132 33.00 -0.93 20.49
CA PRO A 132 33.69 -1.46 21.67
C PRO A 132 34.34 -0.40 22.57
N ASP A 133 34.66 0.78 22.05
CA ASP A 133 35.17 1.93 22.80
C ASP A 133 34.07 2.73 23.54
N GLY A 134 32.81 2.27 23.45
CA GLY A 134 31.63 2.91 24.03
C GLY A 134 31.07 4.08 23.20
N ARG A 135 31.72 4.48 22.12
CA ARG A 135 31.24 5.59 21.28
C ARG A 135 30.17 5.11 20.31
N ARG A 136 29.10 5.87 20.20
CA ARG A 136 28.06 5.62 19.21
C ARG A 136 28.50 6.08 17.82
N THR A 137 27.97 5.44 16.79
CA THR A 137 28.07 5.90 15.41
C THR A 137 26.91 6.84 15.09
N ASP A 138 26.98 7.47 13.92
CA ASP A 138 25.82 8.13 13.35
C ASP A 138 24.71 7.13 13.04
N VAL A 139 23.50 7.66 12.90
CA VAL A 139 22.32 6.85 12.57
C VAL A 139 22.40 6.46 11.09
N LEU A 140 22.50 5.16 10.85
CA LEU A 140 22.45 4.57 9.52
C LEU A 140 20.99 4.29 9.13
N SER A 141 20.55 4.78 7.98
CA SER A 141 19.24 4.47 7.42
C SER A 141 19.37 3.41 6.34
N VAL A 142 18.70 2.27 6.51
CA VAL A 142 18.73 1.14 5.58
C VAL A 142 17.33 0.94 5.00
N ALA A 143 17.22 1.00 3.68
CA ALA A 143 15.98 0.66 2.99
C ALA A 143 15.81 -0.87 2.92
N VAL A 144 14.62 -1.35 3.25
CA VAL A 144 14.22 -2.75 3.12
C VAL A 144 13.27 -2.83 1.94
N ALA A 145 13.65 -3.62 0.92
CA ALA A 145 12.80 -3.86 -0.24
C ALA A 145 11.62 -4.77 0.12
N ASP A 146 10.57 -4.73 -0.68
CA ASP A 146 9.43 -5.62 -0.51
C ASP A 146 9.85 -7.09 -0.67
N GLY A 147 9.35 -7.96 0.21
CA GLY A 147 9.75 -9.37 0.32
C GLY A 147 11.10 -9.60 1.01
N GLN A 148 11.88 -8.56 1.32
CA GLN A 148 13.19 -8.71 1.95
C GLN A 148 13.04 -8.94 3.47
N ARG A 149 13.32 -10.17 3.92
CA ARG A 149 13.21 -10.59 5.33
C ARG A 149 14.49 -10.47 6.15
N ARG A 150 15.60 -10.06 5.52
CA ARG A 150 16.91 -9.93 6.16
C ARG A 150 17.60 -8.66 5.70
N ALA A 151 18.04 -7.84 6.64
CA ALA A 151 18.89 -6.68 6.39
C ALA A 151 20.21 -6.85 7.15
N GLN A 152 21.33 -6.63 6.48
CA GLN A 152 22.65 -6.75 7.08
C GLN A 152 23.24 -5.37 7.31
N ALA A 153 23.88 -5.19 8.46
CA ALA A 153 24.68 -4.01 8.77
C ALA A 153 26.07 -4.44 9.24
N ARG A 154 27.10 -3.74 8.78
CA ARG A 154 28.49 -4.04 9.11
C ARG A 154 29.12 -2.87 9.85
N LEU A 155 29.96 -3.19 10.82
CA LEU A 155 30.83 -2.24 11.50
C LEU A 155 32.25 -2.80 11.50
N GLU A 156 33.17 -2.02 10.95
CA GLU A 156 34.60 -2.29 11.01
C GLU A 156 35.21 -1.50 12.18
N PHE A 157 36.00 -2.17 13.00
CA PHE A 157 36.63 -1.58 14.18
C PHE A 157 38.08 -2.04 14.28
N THR A 158 39.00 -1.11 14.10
CA THR A 158 40.44 -1.38 14.20
C THR A 158 40.96 -0.92 15.55
N VAL A 159 41.67 -1.81 16.24
CA VAL A 159 42.44 -1.48 17.45
C VAL A 159 43.91 -1.47 17.08
N THR A 160 44.61 -0.42 17.48
CA THR A 160 46.06 -0.27 17.32
C THR A 160 46.70 0.19 18.62
N GLY A 161 47.98 -0.14 18.79
CA GLY A 161 48.79 0.30 19.93
C GLY A 161 49.11 -0.81 20.92
N GLY A 162 49.88 -0.45 21.96
CA GLY A 162 50.46 -1.37 22.94
C GLY A 162 49.58 -1.70 24.15
N GLY A 163 48.39 -1.11 24.27
CA GLY A 163 47.51 -1.29 25.41
C GLY A 163 46.45 -2.37 25.17
N PRO A 164 46.11 -3.19 26.18
CA PRO A 164 44.98 -4.11 26.08
C PRO A 164 43.65 -3.34 26.00
N LEU A 165 42.68 -3.89 25.29
CA LEU A 165 41.32 -3.34 25.19
C LEU A 165 40.30 -4.48 25.35
N THR A 166 39.30 -4.29 26.20
CA THR A 166 38.13 -5.17 26.28
C THR A 166 36.88 -4.31 26.14
N GLY A 167 35.96 -4.73 25.29
CA GLY A 167 34.76 -3.94 24.98
C GLY A 167 33.70 -4.79 24.30
N THR A 168 32.51 -4.23 24.17
CA THR A 168 31.39 -4.87 23.49
C THR A 168 30.81 -3.96 22.43
N ALA A 169 30.46 -4.51 21.28
CA ALA A 169 29.65 -3.81 20.30
C ALA A 169 28.16 -4.16 20.48
N THR A 170 27.29 -3.20 20.23
CA THR A 170 25.84 -3.42 20.14
C THR A 170 25.26 -2.67 18.94
N LEU A 171 24.17 -3.21 18.40
CA LEU A 171 23.37 -2.53 17.38
C LEU A 171 21.98 -2.21 17.95
N ALA A 172 21.56 -0.95 17.84
CA ALA A 172 20.22 -0.50 18.21
C ALA A 172 19.40 -0.18 16.96
N VAL A 173 18.21 -0.75 16.85
CA VAL A 173 17.15 -0.28 15.96
C VAL A 173 16.41 0.86 16.66
N LEU A 174 16.39 2.03 16.03
CA LEU A 174 15.70 3.23 16.49
C LEU A 174 14.29 3.37 15.89
N GLY A 175 14.02 2.67 14.80
CA GLY A 175 12.70 2.53 14.20
C GLY A 175 12.72 1.58 12.98
N PRO A 176 11.58 0.99 12.60
CA PRO A 176 10.22 1.26 13.10
C PRO A 176 9.95 0.73 14.50
N ASP A 177 10.61 -0.36 14.90
CA ASP A 177 10.61 -0.89 16.25
C ASP A 177 11.85 -0.46 17.02
N ARG A 178 11.78 -0.50 18.36
CA ARG A 178 12.93 -0.26 19.23
C ARG A 178 13.43 -1.59 19.78
N LEU A 179 14.56 -2.05 19.24
CA LEU A 179 15.21 -3.28 19.64
C LEU A 179 16.71 -3.06 19.72
N THR A 180 17.39 -3.72 20.65
CA THR A 180 18.86 -3.69 20.75
C THR A 180 19.39 -5.12 20.72
N SER A 181 20.50 -5.34 20.00
CA SER A 181 21.15 -6.64 19.94
C SER A 181 21.68 -7.09 21.29
N ALA A 182 21.93 -8.38 21.43
CA ALA A 182 22.85 -8.86 22.45
C ALA A 182 24.25 -8.23 22.23
N PRO A 183 25.02 -7.96 23.30
CA PRO A 183 26.38 -7.45 23.17
C PRO A 183 27.32 -8.49 22.54
N ALA A 184 28.16 -8.06 21.60
CA ALA A 184 29.23 -8.86 21.01
C ALA A 184 30.58 -8.45 21.62
N PRO A 185 31.19 -9.27 22.48
CA PRO A 185 32.45 -8.94 23.15
C PRO A 185 33.66 -9.13 22.24
N ILE A 186 34.66 -8.27 22.44
CA ILE A 186 36.01 -8.46 21.90
C ILE A 186 37.05 -8.35 23.00
N SER A 187 38.19 -9.02 22.80
CA SER A 187 39.38 -8.83 23.63
C SER A 187 40.62 -8.63 22.76
N TYR A 188 41.31 -7.51 22.96
CA TYR A 188 42.59 -7.20 22.34
C TYR A 188 43.67 -7.28 23.42
N ARG A 189 44.65 -8.16 23.20
CA ARG A 189 45.68 -8.48 24.18
C ARG A 189 47.06 -8.03 23.69
N CYS A 190 47.87 -7.57 24.62
CA CYS A 190 49.26 -7.26 24.37
C CYS A 190 50.12 -8.04 25.37
N PRO A 191 51.19 -8.69 24.91
CA PRO A 191 52.11 -9.43 25.77
C PRO A 191 52.87 -8.49 26.72
#